data_AF-A0A813DUE7-F1
#
_entry.id   AF-A0A813DUE7-F1
#
_cell.length_a   1.000
_cell.length_b   1.000
_cell.length_c   1.000
_cell.angle_alpha   90.00
_cell.angle_beta   90.00
_cell.angle_gamma   90.00
#
_symmetry.space_group_name_H-M   'P 1'
#
loop_
_entity.id
_entity.type
_entity.pdbx_description
1 polymer ?
#
loop_
_entity_poly.entity_id
_entity_poly.type
_entity_poly.pdbx_seq_one_letter_code
_entity_poly.pdbx_strand_id
1 'polypeptide(L)'
;SRGSGNWRDWRWGQIVIPLYPLEVAAPSLDPVALANPIKPLSEVAYMTIAAIQAKTVLPKLTDALGEFLKEPDSPGGRFHEQRLRDCFQETAAALLSNEEMEQIFPSPVVPEPPSRSASRKPSKSTLVRKPSLAEQAA
;
A
#
# COMPACT_ATOMS: atom_id res chain seq x y z
N SER A 1 35.82 -3.78 16.49
CA SER A 1 35.69 -3.13 15.17
C SER A 1 34.32 -3.50 14.60
N ARG A 2 33.34 -2.59 14.64
CA ARG A 2 32.04 -2.80 13.99
C ARG A 2 32.30 -2.79 12.47
N GLY A 3 32.19 -3.95 11.82
CA GLY A 3 32.42 -4.08 10.38
C GLY A 3 31.59 -3.06 9.61
N SER A 4 32.16 -2.53 8.53
CA SER A 4 31.54 -1.60 7.59
C SER A 4 30.09 -2.03 7.34
N GLY A 5 29.13 -1.27 7.87
CA GLY A 5 27.72 -1.53 7.64
C GLY A 5 27.51 -1.56 6.15
N ASN A 6 27.17 -2.75 5.62
CA ASN A 6 26.98 -2.93 4.19
C ASN A 6 25.82 -2.03 3.76
N TRP A 7 26.17 -0.94 3.10
CA TRP A 7 25.22 -0.01 2.50
C TRP A 7 24.37 -0.75 1.47
N ARG A 8 23.11 -0.35 1.34
CA ARG A 8 22.22 -0.90 0.34
C ARG A 8 22.13 0.10 -0.80
N ASP A 9 22.49 -0.34 -2.01
CA ASP A 9 22.33 0.46 -3.22
C ASP A 9 21.28 -0.21 -4.10
N TRP A 10 20.41 0.59 -4.71
CA TRP A 10 19.63 0.15 -5.87
C TRP A 10 20.34 0.61 -7.15
N ARG A 11 20.42 -0.26 -8.15
CA ARG A 11 21.19 -0.02 -9.38
C ARG A 11 20.38 -0.38 -10.61
N TRP A 12 20.43 0.49 -11.60
CA TRP A 12 19.87 0.23 -12.92
C TRP A 12 20.65 0.99 -14.00
N GLY A 13 21.30 0.24 -14.90
CA GLY A 13 22.19 0.83 -15.90
C GLY A 13 23.32 1.62 -15.25
N GLN A 14 23.38 2.92 -15.53
CA GLN A 14 24.34 3.87 -14.95
C GLN A 14 23.80 4.58 -13.68
N ILE A 15 22.54 4.37 -13.34
CA ILE A 15 21.89 5.00 -12.18
C ILE A 15 22.19 4.16 -10.94
N VAL A 16 22.74 4.82 -9.91
CA VAL A 16 23.00 4.24 -8.60
C VAL A 16 22.32 5.10 -7.55
N ILE A 17 21.41 4.50 -6.78
CA ILE A 17 20.64 5.17 -5.73
C ILE A 17 21.05 4.58 -4.37
N PRO A 18 21.80 5.33 -3.54
CA PRO A 18 22.14 4.91 -2.19
C PRO A 18 20.90 4.91 -1.31
N LEU A 19 20.56 3.75 -0.75
CA LEU A 19 19.41 3.57 0.13
C LEU A 19 19.84 3.44 1.58
N TYR A 20 18.96 3.88 2.48
CA TYR A 20 19.09 3.50 3.88
C TYR A 20 19.04 1.98 4.04
N PRO A 21 19.80 1.42 5.01
CA PRO A 21 19.64 0.03 5.40
C PRO A 21 18.18 -0.26 5.73
N LEU A 22 17.68 -1.42 5.34
CA LEU A 22 16.37 -1.86 5.82
C LEU A 22 16.48 -1.98 7.34
N GLU A 23 15.69 -1.19 8.05
CA GLU A 23 15.39 -1.55 9.42
C GLU A 23 14.74 -2.93 9.33
N VAL A 24 15.37 -3.93 9.95
CA VAL A 24 14.79 -5.27 10.06
C VAL A 24 13.58 -5.09 10.96
N ALA A 25 12.45 -4.68 10.37
CA ALA A 25 11.19 -4.63 11.05
C ALA A 25 10.94 -6.05 11.57
N ALA A 26 10.67 -6.16 12.86
CA ALA A 26 10.14 -7.40 13.42
C ALA A 26 9.00 -7.88 12.51
N PRO A 27 8.87 -9.19 12.25
CA PRO A 27 7.82 -9.70 11.37
C PRO A 27 6.50 -9.07 11.80
N SER A 28 5.87 -8.33 10.88
CA SER A 28 4.63 -7.63 11.17
C SER A 28 3.61 -8.65 11.64
N LEU A 29 3.16 -8.51 12.89
CA LEU A 29 2.09 -9.33 13.46
C LEU A 29 0.71 -8.91 12.92
N ASP A 30 0.63 -7.89 12.05
CA ASP A 30 -0.61 -7.47 11.44
C ASP A 30 -1.08 -8.50 10.40
N PRO A 31 -2.25 -9.14 10.59
CA PRO A 31 -2.77 -10.14 9.66
C PRO A 31 -3.05 -9.55 8.26
N VAL A 32 -3.26 -8.23 8.17
CA VAL A 32 -3.45 -7.51 6.90
C VAL A 32 -2.14 -7.38 6.11
N ALA A 33 -1.02 -7.13 6.80
CA ALA A 33 0.31 -7.07 6.18
C ALA A 33 0.79 -8.46 5.75
N LEU A 34 0.39 -9.51 6.46
CA LEU A 34 0.65 -10.90 6.07
C LEU A 34 -0.17 -11.31 4.83
N ALA A 35 -1.41 -10.83 4.72
CA ALA A 35 -2.31 -11.13 3.62
C ALA A 35 -1.92 -10.43 2.31
N ASN A 36 -1.31 -9.25 2.39
CA ASN A 36 -0.83 -8.48 1.24
C ASN A 36 0.68 -8.22 1.37
N PRO A 37 1.54 -9.16 0.96
CA PRO A 37 2.98 -8.96 1.02
C PRO A 37 3.34 -7.73 0.16
N ILE A 38 3.90 -6.70 0.80
CA ILE A 38 4.42 -5.53 0.09
C ILE A 38 5.49 -6.03 -0.88
N LYS A 39 5.25 -5.89 -2.18
CA LYS A 39 6.20 -6.32 -3.20
C LYS A 39 7.58 -5.69 -2.93
N PRO A 40 8.69 -6.44 -3.05
CA PRO A 40 10.01 -5.88 -2.85
C PRO A 40 10.32 -4.80 -3.89
N LEU A 41 11.17 -3.82 -3.53
CA LEU A 41 11.51 -2.69 -4.40
C LEU A 41 12.02 -3.15 -5.78
N SER A 42 12.81 -4.22 -5.83
CA SER A 42 13.34 -4.77 -7.08
C SER A 42 12.23 -5.22 -8.03
N GLU A 43 11.15 -5.80 -7.50
CA GLU A 43 10.02 -6.25 -8.29
C GLU A 43 9.20 -5.06 -8.79
N VAL A 44 8.89 -4.10 -7.90
CA VAL A 44 8.20 -2.86 -8.28
C VAL A 44 8.98 -2.11 -9.37
N ALA A 45 10.29 -1.97 -9.20
CA ALA A 45 11.16 -1.32 -10.17
C ALA A 45 11.16 -2.06 -11.52
N TYR A 46 11.31 -3.39 -11.50
CA TYR A 46 11.28 -4.20 -12.72
C TYR A 46 9.95 -4.06 -13.47
N MET A 47 8.82 -4.19 -12.78
CA MET A 47 7.50 -4.07 -13.40
C MET A 47 7.27 -2.68 -13.98
N THR A 48 7.67 -1.63 -13.24
CA THR A 48 7.58 -0.24 -13.70
C THR A 48 8.42 0.01 -14.94
N ILE A 49 9.69 -0.42 -14.92
CA ILE A 49 10.61 -0.27 -16.06
C ILE A 49 10.08 -1.02 -17.27
N ALA A 50 9.63 -2.27 -17.10
CA ALA A 50 9.11 -3.08 -18.20
C ALA A 50 7.87 -2.45 -18.85
N ALA A 51 6.91 -1.98 -18.05
CA ALA A 51 5.69 -1.33 -18.55
C ALA A 51 6.00 -0.01 -19.28
N ILE A 52 6.87 0.82 -18.73
CA ILE A 52 7.28 2.09 -19.35
C ILE A 52 8.10 1.84 -20.63
N GLN A 53 8.96 0.81 -20.63
CA GLN A 53 9.74 0.41 -21.80
C GLN A 53 8.83 -0.04 -22.95
N ALA A 54 7.77 -0.80 -22.66
CA ALA A 54 6.79 -1.24 -23.65
C ALA A 54 6.09 -0.06 -24.37
N LYS A 55 5.97 1.08 -23.68
CA LYS A 55 5.41 2.32 -24.24
C LYS A 55 6.44 3.26 -24.87
N THR A 56 7.69 2.81 -25.01
CA THR A 56 8.82 3.56 -25.60
C THR A 56 9.10 4.93 -24.96
N VAL A 57 8.65 5.14 -23.71
CA VAL A 57 8.82 6.39 -22.95
C VAL A 57 9.84 6.27 -21.81
N LEU A 58 10.77 5.33 -21.93
CA LEU A 58 11.85 5.09 -20.97
C LEU A 58 12.70 6.33 -20.63
N PRO A 59 12.97 7.28 -21.57
CA PRO A 59 13.69 8.52 -21.23
C PRO A 59 13.02 9.34 -20.12
N LYS A 60 11.68 9.34 -20.05
CA LYS A 60 10.95 10.09 -19.01
C LYS A 60 11.19 9.52 -17.61
N LEU A 61 11.34 8.20 -17.51
CA LEU A 61 11.70 7.55 -16.25
C LEU A 61 13.14 7.86 -15.85
N THR A 62 14.08 7.86 -16.80
CA THR A 62 15.47 8.22 -16.50
C THR A 62 15.60 9.69 -16.08
N ASP A 63 14.82 10.58 -16.69
CA ASP A 63 14.78 12.00 -16.32
C ASP A 63 14.20 12.18 -14.92
N ALA A 64 13.08 11.53 -14.61
CA ALA A 64 12.47 11.57 -13.27
C ALA A 64 13.43 11.04 -12.19
N LEU A 65 14.15 9.94 -12.45
CA LEU A 65 15.18 9.44 -11.54
C LEU A 65 16.39 10.39 -11.43
N GLY A 66 16.75 11.07 -12.53
CA GLY A 66 17.80 12.08 -12.53
C GLY A 66 17.43 13.32 -11.72
N GLU A 67 16.16 13.71 -11.72
CA GLU A 67 15.63 14.77 -10.84
C GLU A 67 15.57 14.32 -9.39
N PHE A 68 15.08 13.10 -9.14
CA PHE A 68 15.04 12.50 -7.81
C PHE A 68 16.41 12.53 -7.12
N LEU A 69 17.48 12.21 -7.86
CA LEU A 69 18.85 12.19 -7.33
C LEU A 69 19.39 13.56 -6.89
N LYS A 70 18.77 14.68 -7.31
CA LYS A 70 19.22 16.04 -6.94
C LYS A 70 18.86 16.41 -5.51
N GLU A 71 17.85 15.77 -4.93
CA GLU A 71 17.29 16.12 -3.62
C GLU A 71 17.33 14.92 -2.64
N PRO A 72 18.53 14.56 -2.15
CA PRO A 72 18.69 13.48 -1.18
C PRO A 72 18.10 13.82 0.19
N ASP A 73 17.66 12.78 0.90
CA ASP A 73 17.11 12.89 2.26
C ASP A 73 18.16 13.19 3.33
N SER A 74 19.44 13.15 2.98
CA SER A 74 20.52 13.37 3.92
C SER A 74 21.73 14.05 3.29
N PRO A 75 22.59 14.69 4.10
CA PRO A 75 23.88 15.22 3.65
C PRO A 75 24.78 14.16 3.00
N GLY A 76 24.54 12.87 3.29
CA GLY A 76 25.26 11.74 2.70
C GLY A 76 24.71 11.25 1.36
N GLY A 77 23.74 11.94 0.75
CA GLY A 77 23.19 11.55 -0.55
C GLY A 77 22.23 10.35 -0.52
N ARG A 78 21.70 10.00 0.66
CA ARG A 78 20.87 8.79 0.85
C ARG A 78 19.39 9.07 0.62
N PHE A 79 18.67 8.01 0.24
CA PHE A 79 17.24 8.03 0.01
C PHE A 79 16.55 6.92 0.82
N HIS A 80 15.33 7.20 1.29
CA HIS A 80 14.45 6.17 1.81
C HIS A 80 13.90 5.33 0.66
N GLU A 81 13.78 4.02 0.86
CA GLU A 81 13.17 3.13 -0.13
C GLU A 81 11.75 3.59 -0.50
N GLN A 82 10.99 4.10 0.46
CA GLN A 82 9.63 4.59 0.20
C GLN A 82 9.62 5.73 -0.81
N ARG A 83 10.50 6.72 -0.68
CA ARG A 83 10.58 7.83 -1.66
C ARG A 83 10.90 7.35 -3.07
N LEU A 84 11.74 6.31 -3.20
CA LEU A 84 12.04 5.72 -4.50
C LEU A 84 10.82 4.97 -5.07
N ARG A 85 10.03 4.29 -4.23
CA ARG A 85 8.77 3.68 -4.64
C ARG A 85 7.76 4.73 -5.09
N ASP A 86 7.63 5.82 -4.33
CA ASP A 86 6.74 6.93 -4.66
C ASP A 86 7.13 7.55 -6.00
N CYS A 87 8.44 7.75 -6.25
CA CYS A 87 8.94 8.22 -7.55
C CYS A 87 8.56 7.28 -8.71
N PHE A 88 8.68 5.96 -8.53
CA PHE A 88 8.21 4.99 -9.53
C PHE A 88 6.70 5.09 -9.73
N GLN A 89 5.93 5.22 -8.66
CA GLN A 89 4.47 5.30 -8.71
C GLN A 89 3.98 6.57 -9.40
N GLU A 90 4.55 7.73 -9.09
CA GLU A 90 4.22 9.02 -9.73
C GLU A 90 4.56 8.99 -11.23
N THR A 91 5.75 8.48 -11.57
CA THR A 91 6.18 8.36 -12.97
C THR A 91 5.29 7.39 -13.73
N ALA A 92 4.96 6.25 -13.12
CA ALA A 92 4.05 5.28 -13.69
C ALA A 92 2.64 5.87 -13.86
N ALA A 93 2.11 6.60 -12.87
CA ALA A 93 0.78 7.22 -12.94
C ALA A 93 0.67 8.25 -14.09
N ALA A 94 1.77 8.92 -14.42
CA ALA A 94 1.82 9.88 -15.51
C ALA A 94 1.90 9.23 -16.91
N LEU A 95 2.32 7.97 -17.02
CA LEU A 95 2.64 7.31 -18.30
C LEU A 95 1.81 6.04 -18.57
N LEU A 96 1.32 5.39 -17.53
CA LEU A 96 0.59 4.14 -17.56
C LEU A 96 -0.90 4.38 -17.38
N SER A 97 -1.70 3.44 -17.91
CA SER A 97 -3.14 3.41 -17.68
C SER A 97 -3.43 2.90 -16.27
N ASN A 98 -4.66 3.11 -15.79
CA ASN A 98 -5.04 2.67 -14.44
C ASN A 98 -4.95 1.14 -14.28
N GLU A 99 -5.28 0.38 -15.34
CA GLU A 99 -5.16 -1.08 -15.34
C GLU A 99 -3.70 -1.55 -15.17
N GLU A 100 -2.77 -0.92 -15.90
CA GLU A 100 -1.33 -1.21 -15.77
C GLU A 100 -0.80 -0.77 -14.39
N MET A 101 -1.31 0.34 -13.86
CA MET A 101 -0.97 0.82 -12.52
C MET A 101 -1.40 -0.17 -11.44
N GLU A 102 -2.61 -0.69 -11.48
CA GLU A 102 -3.10 -1.68 -10.52
C GLU A 102 -2.30 -2.99 -10.55
N GLN A 103 -1.77 -3.38 -11.71
CA GLN A 103 -0.89 -4.54 -11.81
C GLN A 103 0.44 -4.34 -11.07
N ILE A 104 1.01 -3.14 -11.16
CA ILE A 104 2.30 -2.80 -10.54
C ILE A 104 2.10 -2.52 -9.04
N PHE A 105 1.15 -1.65 -8.72
CA PHE A 105 0.81 -1.15 -7.39
C PHE A 105 -0.61 -1.59 -7.01
N PRO A 106 -0.81 -2.86 -6.61
CA PRO A 106 -2.13 -3.35 -6.23
C PRO A 106 -2.62 -2.59 -5.00
N SER A 107 -3.86 -2.10 -5.06
CA SER A 107 -4.51 -1.51 -3.89
C SER A 107 -4.65 -2.56 -2.80
N PRO A 108 -4.36 -2.24 -1.53
CA PRO A 108 -4.55 -3.18 -0.44
C PRO A 108 -6.02 -3.61 -0.40
N VAL A 109 -6.26 -4.92 -0.45
CA VAL A 109 -7.61 -5.46 -0.27
C VAL A 109 -8.01 -5.18 1.18
N VAL A 110 -8.83 -4.16 1.40
CA VAL A 110 -9.45 -3.90 2.70
C VAL A 110 -10.41 -5.06 2.94
N PRO A 111 -10.19 -5.92 3.95
CA PRO A 111 -11.17 -6.94 4.27
C PRO A 111 -12.47 -6.23 4.64
N GLU A 112 -13.55 -6.53 3.91
CA GLU A 112 -14.87 -5.98 4.22
C GLU A 112 -15.16 -6.24 5.71
N PRO A 113 -15.52 -5.20 6.49
CA PRO A 113 -15.91 -5.43 7.87
C PRO A 113 -17.08 -6.41 7.84
N PRO A 114 -17.09 -7.45 8.70
CA PRO A 114 -18.15 -8.45 8.68
C PRO A 114 -19.48 -7.73 8.79
N SER A 115 -20.25 -7.80 7.71
CA SER A 115 -21.57 -7.19 7.60
C SER A 115 -22.36 -7.59 8.83
N ARG A 116 -22.61 -6.63 9.73
CA ARG A 116 -23.59 -6.77 10.81
C ARG A 116 -24.98 -6.77 10.17
N SER A 117 -25.25 -7.78 9.36
CA SER A 117 -26.60 -8.19 8.97
C SER A 117 -27.23 -8.85 10.19
N ALA A 118 -27.53 -8.03 11.20
CA ALA A 118 -28.48 -8.37 12.25
C ALA A 118 -29.83 -8.52 11.56
N SER A 119 -30.08 -9.75 11.11
CA SER A 119 -31.33 -10.21 10.53
C SER A 119 -32.48 -9.84 11.48
N ARG A 120 -33.29 -8.87 11.04
CA ARG A 120 -34.63 -8.61 11.56
C ARG A 120 -35.39 -9.93 11.55
N LYS A 121 -35.69 -10.50 12.72
CA LYS A 121 -36.77 -11.50 12.85
C LYS A 121 -37.99 -10.87 13.52
N PRO A 122 -39.17 -11.01 12.90
CA PRO A 122 -40.40 -10.28 13.25
C PRO A 122 -41.12 -10.86 14.46
N SER A 123 -41.96 -9.99 15.03
CA SER A 123 -42.89 -10.17 16.15
C SER A 123 -43.68 -11.48 16.10
N LYS A 124 -43.73 -12.20 17.23
CA LYS A 124 -44.71 -13.27 17.46
C LYS A 124 -45.66 -12.86 18.58
N SER A 125 -46.79 -12.32 18.15
CA SER A 125 -48.00 -12.08 18.94
C SER A 125 -48.74 -13.41 19.15
N THR A 126 -48.91 -13.85 20.40
CA THR A 126 -50.04 -14.72 20.86
C THR A 126 -50.18 -14.54 22.39
N LEU A 127 -51.09 -13.70 22.92
CA LEU A 127 -52.52 -13.93 23.22
C LEU A 127 -52.77 -14.76 24.50
N VAL A 128 -53.08 -14.09 25.62
CA VAL A 128 -53.94 -14.63 26.70
C VAL A 128 -54.89 -13.53 27.20
N ARG A 129 -56.17 -13.90 27.34
CA ARG A 129 -57.38 -13.09 27.49
C ARG A 129 -57.71 -12.71 28.96
N LYS A 130 -58.16 -11.45 29.17
CA LYS A 130 -59.38 -10.92 29.89
C LYS A 130 -59.70 -11.33 31.36
N PRO A 131 -60.65 -10.65 32.07
CA PRO A 131 -61.00 -9.21 32.21
C PRO A 131 -61.36 -8.80 33.69
N SER A 132 -62.02 -7.63 33.85
CA SER A 132 -62.72 -7.01 35.01
C SER A 132 -61.92 -5.86 35.67
N LEU A 133 -62.34 -4.59 35.55
CA LEU A 133 -63.52 -3.87 36.08
C LEU A 133 -63.40 -3.57 37.59
N ALA A 134 -62.73 -2.46 37.90
CA ALA A 134 -62.94 -1.58 39.06
C ALA A 134 -62.07 -0.32 38.81
N GLU A 135 -62.66 0.83 38.49
CA GLU A 135 -63.09 1.86 39.47
C GLU A 135 -61.95 2.89 39.66
N GLN A 136 -61.96 3.99 38.90
CA GLN A 136 -62.43 5.30 39.37
C GLN A 136 -62.00 5.61 40.81
N ALA A 137 -61.02 6.50 40.97
CA ALA A 137 -61.19 7.77 41.68
C ALA A 137 -59.82 8.40 42.01
N ALA A 138 -59.75 9.70 41.73
CA ALA A 138 -59.05 10.75 42.46
C ALA A 138 -57.60 10.51 42.92
#